data_AF-A0A535CJL5-F1
#
_entry.id   AF-A0A535CJL5-F1
#
_cell.length_a   1.000
_cell.length_b   1.000
_cell.length_c   1.000
_cell.angle_alpha   90.00
_cell.angle_beta   90.00
_cell.angle_gamma   90.00
#
_symmetry.space_group_name_H-M   'P 1'
#
loop_
_entity.id
_entity.type
_entity.pdbx_description
1 polymer ?
#
loop_
_entity_poly.entity_id
_entity_poly.type
_entity_poly.pdbx_seq_one_letter_code
_entity_poly.pdbx_strand_id
1 'polypeptide(L)'
;MKRSKTLTNAIVEAEATVHFLQRSYCFAMNQTLLSLLPPVEAAPDSNVEELPTDAQRGTTDAPSIFDSNIEQSFTEAFIALQNSNAVEGWQLLREPEPLMLEHGIFIPDFALTREQKRIYVEILGFWTPSYRERKLQKLQQLRNRGDIVLAIPVEAREAFASIAQMFPIAWYAGQLSATELIKLLRNRYDDFAARLALIDSAAVRQRVQAEGFLPERLCYELLHAYRRSELPQAAERVSGQGIAFSAGIGLYKLDWMEQLRTSFVLLIENLAAPSLSDVLREARARWSSLADCGDSTIEAILGLWPEVRVSRSSIFEATVEVVKDGEGQLYTINNEETTVSAPAKKSGREKRTIPKKRVVKEAAQGDLWN
;
A
#
# COMPACT_ATOMS: atom_id res chain seq x y z
N MET A 1 -21.20 21.81 24.56
CA MET A 1 -20.12 22.81 24.71
C MET A 1 -19.03 22.24 25.62
N LYS A 2 -18.06 21.51 25.04
CA LYS A 2 -16.86 21.05 25.77
C LYS A 2 -15.74 22.02 25.42
N ARG A 3 -15.31 22.79 26.42
CA ARG A 3 -14.17 23.72 26.37
C ARG A 3 -12.91 22.95 25.97
N SER A 4 -12.27 23.37 24.88
CA SER A 4 -10.88 23.03 24.56
C SER A 4 -10.00 23.54 25.71
N LYS A 5 -9.48 22.61 26.51
CA LYS A 5 -8.52 22.89 27.56
C LYS A 5 -7.11 22.72 26.99
N THR A 6 -6.50 23.85 26.68
CA THR A 6 -5.22 24.27 27.27
C THR A 6 -3.96 23.49 26.87
N LEU A 7 -3.36 23.86 25.73
CA LEU A 7 -1.90 23.79 25.53
C LEU A 7 -1.19 25.06 26.04
N THR A 8 -1.93 26.13 26.35
CA THR A 8 -1.38 27.45 26.75
C THR A 8 -0.76 27.50 28.15
N ASN A 9 -0.96 26.50 29.01
CA ASN A 9 -0.41 26.49 30.38
C ASN A 9 0.93 25.75 30.52
N ALA A 10 1.48 25.16 29.45
CA ALA A 10 2.74 24.41 29.52
C ALA A 10 3.99 25.29 29.32
N ILE A 11 3.84 26.43 28.63
CA ILE A 11 4.96 27.32 28.31
C ILE A 11 5.07 28.38 29.40
N VAL A 12 6.13 28.29 30.21
CA VAL A 12 6.35 29.19 31.36
C VAL A 12 7.07 30.47 30.94
N GLU A 13 8.01 30.35 30.00
CA GLU A 13 8.81 31.43 29.46
C GLU A 13 9.14 31.14 27.99
N ALA A 14 9.25 32.18 27.16
CA ALA A 14 9.73 32.09 25.78
C ALA A 14 10.69 33.24 25.49
N GLU A 15 11.63 33.05 24.58
CA GLU A 15 12.57 34.08 24.16
C GLU A 15 12.59 34.15 22.63
N ALA A 16 12.46 35.36 22.08
CA ALA A 16 12.64 35.61 20.66
C ALA A 16 13.85 36.53 20.46
N THR A 17 14.80 36.11 19.63
CA THR A 17 15.89 36.99 19.20
C THR A 17 15.55 37.57 17.83
N VAL A 18 15.44 38.89 17.77
CA VAL A 18 15.23 39.65 16.53
C VAL A 18 16.54 40.29 16.13
N HIS A 19 17.04 39.92 14.95
CA HIS A 19 18.19 40.59 14.36
C HIS A 19 17.70 41.74 13.48
N PHE A 20 18.03 42.97 13.85
CA PHE A 20 17.69 44.16 13.07
C PHE A 20 18.97 44.95 12.77
N LEU A 21 19.27 45.09 11.48
CA LEU A 21 20.55 45.59 10.98
C LEU A 21 21.74 44.77 11.55
N GLN A 22 22.70 45.43 12.21
CA GLN A 22 23.86 44.78 12.83
C GLN A 22 23.67 44.55 14.34
N ARG A 23 22.43 44.63 14.85
CA ARG A 23 22.14 44.47 16.27
C ARG A 23 21.15 43.34 16.50
N SER A 24 21.37 42.62 17.59
CA SER A 24 20.50 41.54 18.05
C SER A 24 19.73 42.04 19.27
N TYR A 25 18.41 41.92 19.20
CA TYR A 25 17.50 42.29 20.27
C TYR A 25 16.87 41.00 20.82
N CYS A 26 16.99 40.79 22.13
CA CYS A 26 16.34 39.69 22.81
C CYS A 26 15.01 40.19 23.38
N PHE A 27 13.92 39.50 23.06
CA PHE A 27 12.59 39.73 23.61
C PHE A 27 12.19 38.53 24.46
N ALA A 28 12.33 38.69 25.78
CA ALA A 28 11.88 37.71 26.75
C ALA A 28 10.38 37.88 27.02
N MET A 29 9.63 36.80 26.83
CA MET A 29 8.20 36.71 27.06
C MET A 29 7.95 35.86 28.30
N ASN A 30 7.52 36.51 29.38
CA ASN A 30 7.08 35.81 30.58
C ASN A 30 5.64 35.31 30.41
N GLN A 31 5.18 34.50 31.36
CA GLN A 31 3.82 33.96 31.39
C GLN A 31 2.74 35.04 31.24
N THR A 32 2.94 36.24 31.80
CA THR A 32 2.00 37.37 31.66
C THR A 32 1.87 37.82 30.21
N LEU A 33 2.99 38.04 29.51
CA LEU A 33 2.98 38.41 28.09
C LEU A 33 2.38 37.31 27.22
N LEU A 34 2.72 36.04 27.51
CA LEU A 34 2.18 34.89 26.77
C LEU A 34 0.66 34.75 26.94
N SER A 35 0.11 35.12 28.10
CA SER A 35 -1.33 35.09 28.37
C SER A 35 -2.14 36.15 27.60
N LEU A 36 -1.46 37.19 27.07
CA LEU A 36 -2.07 38.23 26.25
C LEU A 36 -2.13 37.86 24.77
N LEU A 37 -1.44 36.79 24.36
CA LEU A 37 -1.51 36.32 22.98
C LEU A 37 -2.93 35.83 22.69
N PRO A 38 -3.48 36.14 21.50
CA PRO A 38 -4.77 35.62 21.10
C PRO A 38 -4.69 34.07 21.12
N PRO A 39 -5.78 33.38 21.49
CA PRO A 39 -5.83 31.94 21.30
C PRO A 39 -5.51 31.64 19.83
N VAL A 40 -4.65 30.64 19.59
CA VAL A 40 -4.25 30.23 18.23
C VAL A 40 -5.50 29.69 17.52
N GLU A 41 -6.24 30.58 16.87
CA GLU A 41 -7.09 30.25 15.73
C GLU A 41 -6.14 30.22 14.53
N ALA A 42 -6.05 29.07 13.86
CA ALA A 42 -5.14 28.86 12.74
C ALA A 42 -5.28 30.01 11.72
N ALA A 43 -4.20 30.77 11.52
CA ALA A 43 -4.18 31.85 10.55
C ALA A 43 -4.35 31.24 9.14
N PRO A 44 -5.19 31.81 8.27
CA PRO A 44 -5.24 31.41 6.87
C PRO A 44 -3.92 31.80 6.19
N ASP A 45 -3.45 30.91 5.31
CA ASP A 45 -2.22 31.06 4.54
C ASP A 45 -2.05 32.48 3.95
N SER A 46 -1.00 33.17 4.39
CA SER A 46 -0.54 34.41 3.76
C SER A 46 0.36 34.06 2.58
N ASN A 47 -0.24 33.50 1.53
CA ASN A 47 0.35 33.39 0.19
C ASN A 47 -0.78 33.35 -0.85
N VAL A 48 -1.49 34.47 -1.01
CA VAL A 48 -2.33 34.69 -2.20
C VAL A 48 -2.26 36.18 -2.55
N GLU A 49 -1.56 36.51 -3.65
CA GLU A 49 -1.81 37.76 -4.37
C GLU A 49 -3.25 37.71 -4.90
N GLU A 50 -4.02 38.75 -4.59
CA GLU A 50 -5.43 38.87 -4.97
C GLU A 50 -5.63 38.87 -6.49
N LEU A 51 -6.58 38.03 -6.96
CA LEU A 51 -7.50 38.40 -8.03
C LEU A 51 -8.92 37.90 -7.66
N PRO A 52 -9.98 38.70 -7.88
CA PRO A 52 -11.32 38.37 -7.44
C PRO A 52 -12.07 37.57 -8.53
N THR A 53 -12.86 36.56 -8.15
CA THR A 53 -14.29 36.44 -8.49
C THR A 53 -14.89 35.12 -7.99
N ASP A 54 -16.05 35.29 -7.33
CA ASP A 54 -17.10 34.32 -6.98
C ASP A 54 -16.90 32.84 -7.31
N ALA A 55 -16.75 32.01 -6.26
CA ALA A 55 -17.37 30.68 -6.19
C ALA A 55 -17.39 30.15 -4.73
N GLN A 56 -18.61 30.11 -4.17
CA GLN A 56 -19.13 29.14 -3.19
C GLN A 56 -18.17 28.61 -2.10
N ARG A 57 -18.36 29.16 -0.88
CA ARG A 57 -17.84 28.66 0.39
C ARG A 57 -18.28 27.20 0.64
N GLY A 58 -17.35 26.27 0.52
CA GLY A 58 -17.36 25.01 1.27
C GLY A 58 -16.58 25.20 2.56
N THR A 59 -17.25 25.18 3.70
CA THR A 59 -16.64 25.29 5.02
C THR A 59 -15.90 24.00 5.36
N THR A 60 -14.60 24.06 5.62
CA THR A 60 -13.86 22.99 6.27
C THR A 60 -12.94 23.60 7.32
N ASP A 61 -13.54 24.14 8.38
CA ASP A 61 -12.81 24.55 9.58
C ASP A 61 -12.46 23.30 10.41
N ALA A 62 -11.27 22.77 10.17
CA ALA A 62 -10.54 21.95 11.14
C ALA A 62 -9.14 22.54 11.28
N PRO A 63 -8.59 22.66 12.51
CA PRO A 63 -7.20 23.12 12.67
C PRO A 63 -6.29 22.16 11.90
N SER A 64 -5.45 22.69 11.01
CA SER A 64 -4.46 21.87 10.31
C SER A 64 -3.62 21.13 11.34
N ILE A 65 -3.74 19.81 11.38
CA ILE A 65 -2.98 18.93 12.28
C ILE A 65 -1.57 18.71 11.71
N PHE A 66 -1.21 19.29 10.56
CA PHE A 66 0.03 19.03 9.84
C PHE A 66 0.90 20.28 9.78
N ASP A 67 2.21 20.09 10.00
CA ASP A 67 3.21 21.17 9.95
C ASP A 67 3.59 21.50 8.50
N SER A 68 3.30 20.60 7.55
CA SER A 68 3.52 20.82 6.12
C SER A 68 2.52 20.09 5.21
N ASN A 69 2.30 20.65 4.02
CA ASN A 69 1.50 20.01 2.97
C ASN A 69 2.05 18.65 2.53
N ILE A 70 3.36 18.42 2.68
CA ILE A 70 4.03 17.16 2.31
C ILE A 70 3.68 16.05 3.32
N GLU A 71 3.64 16.38 4.62
CA GLU A 71 3.22 15.43 5.65
C GLU A 71 1.76 15.03 5.50
N GLN A 72 0.90 16.01 5.20
CA GLN A 72 -0.52 15.78 4.98
C GLN A 72 -0.74 14.85 3.79
N SER A 73 -0.20 15.19 2.63
CA SER A 73 -0.36 14.40 1.41
C SER A 73 0.21 12.99 1.55
N PHE A 74 1.36 12.84 2.24
CA PHE A 74 1.96 11.56 2.53
C PHE A 74 1.04 10.70 3.41
N THR A 75 0.46 11.30 4.46
CA THR A 75 -0.46 10.61 5.37
C THR A 75 -1.72 10.15 4.65
N GLU A 76 -2.33 11.01 3.83
CA GLU A 76 -3.49 10.67 3.02
C GLU A 76 -3.19 9.53 2.04
N ALA A 77 -2.04 9.60 1.35
CA ALA A 77 -1.59 8.56 0.43
C ALA A 77 -1.33 7.23 1.18
N PHE A 78 -0.75 7.28 2.37
CA PHE A 78 -0.51 6.09 3.18
C PHE A 78 -1.81 5.42 3.61
N ILE A 79 -2.80 6.19 4.07
CA ILE A 79 -4.13 5.67 4.45
C ILE A 79 -4.83 5.03 3.25
N ALA A 80 -4.76 5.64 2.06
CA ALA A 80 -5.33 5.07 0.84
C ALA A 80 -4.69 3.71 0.49
N LEU A 81 -3.37 3.59 0.64
CA LEU A 81 -2.65 2.32 0.46
C LEU A 81 -3.01 1.31 1.56
N GLN A 82 -3.25 1.77 2.79
CA GLN A 82 -3.64 0.89 3.90
C GLN A 82 -5.01 0.27 3.65
N ASN A 83 -5.97 1.04 3.13
CA ASN A 83 -7.30 0.55 2.77
C ASN A 83 -7.27 -0.52 1.66
N SER A 84 -6.24 -0.51 0.81
CA SER A 84 -6.01 -1.51 -0.23
C SER A 84 -5.02 -2.61 0.18
N ASN A 85 -4.63 -2.69 1.46
CA ASN A 85 -3.61 -3.60 2.00
C ASN A 85 -2.23 -3.50 1.30
N ALA A 86 -1.92 -2.37 0.67
CA ALA A 86 -0.69 -2.14 -0.07
C ALA A 86 0.48 -1.62 0.80
N VAL A 87 0.24 -1.38 2.10
CA VAL A 87 1.27 -0.94 3.07
C VAL A 87 2.02 -2.10 3.73
N GLU A 88 1.78 -3.35 3.33
CA GLU A 88 2.55 -4.52 3.79
C GLU A 88 2.64 -4.66 5.32
N GLY A 89 1.53 -4.38 6.01
CA GLY A 89 1.43 -4.47 7.47
C GLY A 89 2.06 -3.32 8.24
N TRP A 90 2.65 -2.33 7.57
CA TRP A 90 3.14 -1.12 8.23
C TRP A 90 1.99 -0.24 8.70
N GLN A 91 2.11 0.27 9.92
CA GLN A 91 1.21 1.25 10.52
C GLN A 91 1.94 2.57 10.69
N LEU A 92 1.28 3.68 10.35
CA LEU A 92 1.84 5.02 10.45
C LEU A 92 1.41 5.70 11.74
N LEU A 93 2.38 6.19 12.50
CA LEU A 93 2.21 7.06 13.65
C LEU A 93 2.82 8.43 13.34
N ARG A 94 2.07 9.49 13.59
CA ARG A 94 2.55 10.88 13.51
C ARG A 94 3.12 11.34 14.84
N GLU A 95 4.10 12.24 14.79
CA GLU A 95 4.73 12.85 15.96
C GLU A 95 5.06 11.80 17.05
N PRO A 96 5.87 10.78 16.72
CA PRO A 96 6.27 9.75 17.65
C PRO A 96 7.08 10.30 18.84
N GLU A 97 7.38 9.42 19.78
CA GLU A 97 8.23 9.73 20.91
C GLU A 97 9.61 10.29 20.51
N PRO A 98 10.15 11.27 21.26
CA PRO A 98 11.45 11.83 20.97
C PRO A 98 12.59 10.81 21.10
N LEU A 99 13.54 10.88 20.18
CA LEU A 99 14.82 10.19 20.27
C LEU A 99 15.79 11.01 21.13
N MET A 100 16.38 10.37 22.13
CA MET A 100 17.38 10.99 22.99
C MET A 100 18.71 11.16 22.27
N LEU A 101 19.25 12.37 22.31
CA LEU A 101 20.60 12.69 21.87
C LEU A 101 21.50 12.85 23.09
N GLU A 102 22.82 13.00 22.85
CA GLU A 102 23.76 13.34 23.93
C GLU A 102 23.40 14.69 24.56
N HIS A 103 22.99 15.65 23.72
CA HIS A 103 22.55 16.98 24.13
C HIS A 103 21.22 17.32 23.46
N GLY A 104 20.12 17.06 24.16
CA GLY A 104 18.76 17.37 23.73
C GLY A 104 18.02 16.20 23.10
N ILE A 105 17.01 16.52 22.28
CA ILE A 105 16.14 15.54 21.64
C ILE A 105 16.03 15.76 20.13
N PHE A 106 15.66 14.69 19.44
CA PHE A 106 15.28 14.68 18.04
C PHE A 106 13.89 14.05 17.93
N ILE A 107 12.92 14.76 17.39
CA ILE A 107 11.55 14.27 17.21
C ILE A 107 11.38 14.00 15.72
N PRO A 108 11.26 12.74 15.30
CA PRO A 108 10.95 12.41 13.92
C PRO A 108 9.53 12.83 13.54
N ASP A 109 9.28 13.11 12.26
CA ASP A 109 7.92 13.42 11.79
C ASP A 109 6.96 12.22 11.91
N PHE A 110 7.46 11.01 11.59
CA PHE A 110 6.67 9.78 11.63
C PHE A 110 7.43 8.60 12.24
N ALA A 111 6.67 7.62 12.74
CA ALA A 111 7.14 6.27 13.00
C ALA A 111 6.27 5.25 12.28
N LEU A 112 6.91 4.32 11.57
CA LEU A 112 6.28 3.18 10.95
C LEU A 112 6.52 1.93 11.79
N THR A 113 5.45 1.25 12.19
CA THR A 113 5.53 0.02 13.00
C THR A 113 5.00 -1.19 12.26
N ARG A 114 5.70 -2.32 12.42
CA ARG A 114 5.29 -3.63 11.91
C ARG A 114 5.89 -4.72 12.79
N GLU A 115 5.03 -5.49 13.46
CA GLU A 115 5.44 -6.44 14.51
C GLU A 115 6.39 -5.77 15.53
N GLN A 116 7.59 -6.31 15.75
CA GLN A 116 8.58 -5.74 16.67
C GLN A 116 9.48 -4.68 16.00
N LYS A 117 9.26 -4.36 14.72
CA LYS A 117 10.05 -3.33 14.00
C LYS A 117 9.37 -1.98 14.12
N ARG A 118 10.17 -0.97 14.45
CA ARG A 118 9.79 0.45 14.45
C ARG A 118 10.84 1.20 13.67
N ILE A 119 10.42 1.92 12.64
CA ILE A 119 11.28 2.70 11.75
C ILE A 119 10.81 4.14 11.77
N TYR A 120 11.68 5.05 12.17
CA TYR A 120 11.41 6.48 12.19
C TYR A 120 11.65 7.08 10.80
N VAL A 121 10.78 8.00 10.39
CA VAL A 121 10.88 8.68 9.10
C VAL A 121 10.92 10.18 9.36
N GLU A 122 11.94 10.82 8.81
CA GLU A 122 12.13 12.26 8.90
C GLU A 122 12.03 12.89 7.51
N ILE A 123 11.16 13.88 7.32
CA ILE A 123 11.05 14.67 6.11
C ILE A 123 11.94 15.92 6.24
N LEU A 124 12.94 15.99 5.36
CA LEU A 124 13.91 17.08 5.33
C LEU A 124 13.50 18.14 4.32
N GLY A 125 12.82 19.20 4.76
CA GLY A 125 12.46 20.35 3.92
C GLY A 125 13.60 21.34 3.64
N PHE A 126 13.28 22.38 2.86
CA PHE A 126 14.16 23.53 2.64
C PHE A 126 14.03 24.53 3.77
N TRP A 127 15.17 24.79 4.42
CA TRP A 127 15.31 25.78 5.47
C TRP A 127 16.61 26.55 5.28
N THR A 128 16.77 27.61 6.07
CA THR A 128 17.99 28.43 6.10
C THR A 128 19.24 27.56 6.34
N PRO A 129 20.41 27.97 5.84
CA PRO A 129 21.66 27.21 6.02
C PRO A 129 21.96 26.87 7.49
N SER A 130 21.63 27.76 8.43
CA SER A 130 21.83 27.56 9.86
C SER A 130 20.92 26.48 10.46
N TYR A 131 19.66 26.39 10.03
CA TYR A 131 18.76 25.32 10.45
C TYR A 131 19.24 23.97 9.91
N ARG A 132 19.67 23.95 8.64
CA ARG A 132 20.22 22.74 8.00
C ARG A 132 21.43 22.20 8.75
N GLU A 133 22.38 23.05 9.12
CA GLU A 133 23.59 22.64 9.85
C GLU A 133 23.23 22.03 11.21
N ARG A 134 22.32 22.66 11.97
CA ARG A 134 21.83 22.10 13.24
C ARG A 134 21.15 20.74 13.06
N LYS A 135 20.32 20.59 12.03
CA LYS A 135 19.63 19.32 11.72
C LYS A 135 20.65 18.24 11.32
N LEU A 136 21.65 18.60 10.53
CA LEU A 136 22.75 17.71 10.14
C LEU A 136 23.56 17.22 11.36
N GLN A 137 23.90 18.11 12.29
CA GLN A 137 24.60 17.75 13.53
C GLN A 137 23.80 16.77 14.39
N LYS A 138 22.49 16.97 14.53
CA LYS A 138 21.62 16.03 15.25
C LYS A 138 21.57 14.66 14.55
N LEU A 139 21.42 14.64 13.23
CA LEU A 139 21.42 13.39 12.46
C LEU A 139 22.77 12.67 12.54
N GLN A 140 23.89 13.38 12.55
CA GLN A 140 25.21 12.75 12.73
C GLN A 140 25.36 12.04 14.08
N GLN A 141 24.75 12.55 15.16
CA GLN A 141 24.70 11.84 16.45
C GLN A 141 23.89 10.54 16.37
N LEU A 142 22.91 10.48 15.46
CA LEU A 142 22.06 9.31 15.23
C LEU A 142 22.63 8.33 14.18
N ARG A 143 23.84 8.54 13.66
CA ARG A 143 24.43 7.74 12.55
C ARG A 143 24.51 6.23 12.80
N ASN A 144 24.55 5.81 14.08
CA ASN A 144 24.64 4.39 14.45
C ASN A 144 23.27 3.71 14.53
N ARG A 145 22.18 4.47 14.36
CA ARG A 145 20.83 3.95 14.38
C ARG A 145 20.46 3.36 13.03
N GLY A 146 20.09 2.08 13.04
CA GLY A 146 19.62 1.37 11.85
C GLY A 146 18.13 1.53 11.58
N ASP A 147 17.40 2.29 12.40
CA ASP A 147 15.94 2.39 12.40
C ASP A 147 15.42 3.77 11.97
N ILE A 148 16.22 4.54 11.21
CA ILE A 148 15.86 5.87 10.70
C ILE A 148 15.93 5.88 9.18
N VAL A 149 14.91 6.43 8.54
CA VAL A 149 14.85 6.72 7.10
C VAL A 149 14.67 8.23 6.91
N LEU A 150 15.40 8.80 5.97
CA LEU A 150 15.29 10.22 5.64
C LEU A 150 14.55 10.40 4.31
N ALA A 151 13.53 11.23 4.28
CA ALA A 151 12.92 11.71 3.05
C ALA A 151 13.56 13.04 2.67
N ILE A 152 14.28 13.09 1.55
CA ILE A 152 15.05 14.28 1.13
C ILE A 152 14.59 14.73 -0.27
N PRO A 153 14.33 16.03 -0.47
CA PRO A 153 14.00 16.55 -1.79
C PRO A 153 15.21 16.43 -2.71
N VAL A 154 14.99 16.04 -3.97
CA VAL A 154 16.05 15.80 -4.96
C VAL A 154 16.96 17.02 -5.11
N GLU A 155 16.40 18.22 -5.04
CA GLU A 155 17.08 19.50 -5.16
C GLU A 155 17.91 19.89 -3.92
N ALA A 156 17.78 19.16 -2.80
CA ALA A 156 18.66 19.27 -1.63
C ALA A 156 19.75 18.20 -1.55
N ARG A 157 19.89 17.34 -2.57
CA ARG A 157 20.80 16.19 -2.53
C ARG A 157 22.24 16.54 -2.19
N GLU A 158 22.79 17.58 -2.78
CA GLU A 158 24.17 18.03 -2.51
C GLU A 158 24.33 18.49 -1.07
N ALA A 159 23.32 19.17 -0.53
CA ALA A 159 23.34 19.72 0.81
C ALA A 159 23.35 18.66 1.92
N PHE A 160 22.81 17.48 1.64
CA PHE A 160 22.75 16.35 2.58
C PHE A 160 23.69 15.19 2.17
N ALA A 161 24.62 15.42 1.23
CA ALA A 161 25.51 14.38 0.72
C ALA A 161 26.37 13.73 1.82
N SER A 162 26.72 14.47 2.86
CA SER A 162 27.55 13.99 3.99
C SER A 162 26.87 12.90 4.82
N ILE A 163 25.54 12.88 4.92
CA ILE A 163 24.78 11.87 5.66
C ILE A 163 24.15 10.80 4.75
N ALA A 164 24.27 10.96 3.44
CA ALA A 164 23.57 10.11 2.47
C ALA A 164 24.01 8.63 2.51
N GLN A 165 25.20 8.35 3.01
CA GLN A 165 25.71 6.99 3.20
C GLN A 165 25.37 6.42 4.60
N MET A 166 24.95 7.26 5.53
CA MET A 166 24.68 6.87 6.92
C MET A 166 23.24 6.36 7.09
N PHE A 167 22.30 6.91 6.32
CA PHE A 167 20.88 6.60 6.41
C PHE A 167 20.32 6.12 5.07
N PRO A 168 19.34 5.22 5.06
CA PRO A 168 18.49 5.01 3.89
C PRO A 168 17.72 6.29 3.55
N ILE A 169 17.69 6.65 2.27
CA ILE A 169 17.03 7.88 1.79
C ILE A 169 15.91 7.55 0.81
N ALA A 170 14.73 8.11 1.07
CA ALA A 170 13.64 8.24 0.11
C ALA A 170 13.73 9.61 -0.57
N TRP A 171 14.18 9.64 -1.82
CA TRP A 171 14.23 10.89 -2.59
C TRP A 171 12.85 11.27 -3.09
N TYR A 172 12.51 12.56 -3.02
CA TYR A 172 11.22 13.04 -3.52
C TYR A 172 11.33 14.36 -4.29
N ALA A 173 10.36 14.65 -5.16
CA ALA A 173 10.27 15.93 -5.88
C ALA A 173 8.84 16.44 -5.77
N GLY A 174 8.64 17.55 -5.09
CA GLY A 174 7.32 18.12 -4.78
C GLY A 174 6.54 17.34 -3.71
N GLN A 175 6.38 16.02 -3.86
CA GLN A 175 5.58 15.16 -2.98
C GLN A 175 6.32 13.87 -2.62
N LEU A 176 6.21 13.42 -1.37
CA LEU A 176 6.79 12.16 -0.90
C LEU A 176 5.89 10.98 -1.26
N SER A 177 6.39 10.06 -2.08
CA SER A 177 5.65 8.87 -2.48
C SER A 177 5.64 7.81 -1.37
N ALA A 178 4.45 7.54 -0.81
CA ALA A 178 4.25 6.44 0.14
C ALA A 178 4.65 5.09 -0.46
N THR A 179 4.33 4.84 -1.74
CA THR A 179 4.71 3.61 -2.44
C THR A 179 6.22 3.41 -2.52
N GLU A 180 6.98 4.46 -2.84
CA GLU A 180 8.45 4.37 -2.89
C GLU A 180 9.06 4.17 -1.50
N LEU A 181 8.49 4.80 -0.47
CA LEU A 181 8.90 4.55 0.91
C LEU A 181 8.65 3.09 1.32
N ILE A 182 7.46 2.54 1.05
CA ILE A 182 7.14 1.13 1.33
C ILE A 182 8.11 0.19 0.59
N LYS A 183 8.46 0.48 -0.67
CA LYS A 183 9.48 -0.28 -1.41
C LYS A 183 10.86 -0.21 -0.75
N LEU A 184 11.27 0.96 -0.27
CA LEU A 184 12.53 1.12 0.48
C LEU A 184 12.50 0.26 1.74
N LEU A 185 11.41 0.31 2.51
CA LEU A 185 11.27 -0.47 3.73
C LEU A 185 11.29 -1.97 3.45
N ARG A 186 10.64 -2.40 2.36
CA ARG A 186 10.69 -3.78 1.88
C ARG A 186 12.12 -4.21 1.63
N ASN A 187 12.87 -3.45 0.84
CA ASN A 187 14.22 -3.85 0.45
C ASN A 187 15.22 -3.83 1.61
N ARG A 188 14.99 -3.00 2.63
CA ARG A 188 15.96 -2.78 3.72
C ARG A 188 15.60 -3.50 5.02
N TYR A 189 14.32 -3.60 5.34
CA TYR A 189 13.83 -4.03 6.65
C TYR A 189 12.89 -5.24 6.57
N ASP A 190 12.63 -5.80 5.39
CA ASP A 190 11.87 -7.03 5.26
C ASP A 190 12.79 -8.24 5.13
N ASP A 191 12.67 -9.16 6.08
CA ASP A 191 13.35 -10.46 6.03
C ASP A 191 12.27 -11.54 6.08
N PHE A 192 11.85 -11.98 4.90
CA PHE A 192 10.82 -13.01 4.80
C PHE A 192 11.31 -14.36 5.31
N ALA A 193 12.59 -14.70 5.12
CA ALA A 193 13.14 -15.97 5.58
C ALA A 193 13.12 -16.08 7.10
N ALA A 194 13.47 -15.00 7.81
CA ALA A 194 13.34 -14.93 9.26
C ALA A 194 11.88 -15.07 9.72
N ARG A 195 10.93 -14.40 9.04
CA ARG A 195 9.49 -14.52 9.37
C ARG A 195 8.93 -15.92 9.13
N LEU A 196 9.34 -16.57 8.04
CA LEU A 196 9.00 -17.97 7.77
C LEU A 196 9.46 -18.94 8.87
N ALA A 197 10.53 -18.62 9.60
CA ALA A 197 11.01 -19.43 10.71
C ALA A 197 10.17 -19.26 11.99
N LEU A 198 9.41 -18.16 12.11
CA LEU A 198 8.54 -17.88 13.26
C LEU A 198 7.17 -18.58 13.16
N ILE A 199 6.81 -19.10 11.99
CA ILE A 199 5.51 -19.76 11.79
C ILE A 199 5.39 -21.00 12.68
N ASP A 200 4.48 -20.95 13.65
CA ASP A 200 4.06 -22.13 14.40
C ASP A 200 3.17 -23.01 13.53
N SER A 201 3.82 -23.91 12.80
CA SER A 201 3.13 -24.80 11.87
C SER A 201 2.17 -25.76 12.56
N ALA A 202 2.42 -26.11 13.83
CA ALA A 202 1.54 -27.00 14.59
C ALA A 202 0.26 -26.28 15.01
N ALA A 203 0.38 -25.07 15.54
CA ALA A 203 -0.77 -24.25 15.93
C ALA A 203 -1.65 -23.89 14.72
N VAL A 204 -1.05 -23.50 13.59
CA VAL A 204 -1.80 -23.20 12.36
C VAL A 204 -2.55 -24.43 11.86
N ARG A 205 -1.90 -25.60 11.82
CA ARG A 205 -2.55 -26.86 11.42
C ARG A 205 -3.70 -27.21 12.36
N GLN A 206 -3.50 -27.13 13.67
CA GLN A 206 -4.55 -27.41 14.65
C GLN A 206 -5.77 -26.50 14.44
N ARG A 207 -5.53 -25.22 14.14
CA ARG A 207 -6.60 -24.26 13.85
C ARG A 207 -7.38 -24.62 12.58
N VAL A 208 -6.69 -24.97 11.50
CA VAL A 208 -7.35 -25.46 10.26
C VAL A 208 -8.13 -26.75 10.54
N GLN A 209 -7.61 -27.65 11.37
CA GLN A 209 -8.32 -28.89 11.74
C GLN A 209 -9.61 -28.61 12.53
N ALA A 210 -9.59 -27.59 13.40
CA ALA A 210 -10.75 -27.21 14.19
C ALA A 210 -11.82 -26.46 13.38
N GLU A 211 -11.41 -25.54 12.50
CA GLU A 211 -12.32 -24.66 11.76
C GLU A 211 -12.69 -25.22 10.37
N GLY A 212 -11.91 -26.15 9.81
CA GLY A 212 -12.10 -26.75 8.49
C GLY A 212 -11.63 -25.87 7.33
N PHE A 213 -11.83 -24.57 7.43
CA PHE A 213 -11.46 -23.58 6.42
C PHE A 213 -11.04 -22.25 7.07
N LEU A 214 -9.93 -21.68 6.59
CA LEU A 214 -9.44 -20.37 6.94
C LEU A 214 -9.25 -19.54 5.65
N PRO A 215 -9.99 -18.43 5.47
CA PRO A 215 -9.86 -17.61 4.28
C PRO A 215 -8.47 -16.95 4.15
N GLU A 216 -8.07 -16.62 2.93
CA GLU A 216 -6.75 -16.03 2.62
C GLU A 216 -6.41 -14.83 3.52
N ARG A 217 -7.40 -13.99 3.83
CA ARG A 217 -7.23 -12.82 4.70
C ARG A 217 -6.63 -13.18 6.07
N LEU A 218 -7.06 -14.28 6.69
CA LEU A 218 -6.53 -14.75 7.97
C LEU A 218 -5.14 -15.36 7.83
N CYS A 219 -4.81 -15.87 6.63
CA CYS A 219 -3.53 -16.50 6.36
C CYS A 219 -2.36 -15.50 6.42
N TYR A 220 -2.57 -14.21 6.11
CA TYR A 220 -1.51 -13.19 6.21
C TYR A 220 -0.93 -13.09 7.62
N GLU A 221 -1.79 -13.00 8.63
CA GLU A 221 -1.35 -12.93 10.03
C GLU A 221 -0.77 -14.28 10.49
N LEU A 222 -1.47 -15.38 10.24
CA LEU A 222 -1.08 -16.72 10.70
C LEU A 222 0.24 -17.21 10.12
N LEU A 223 0.51 -16.86 8.86
CA LEU A 223 1.70 -17.32 8.15
C LEU A 223 2.82 -16.27 8.14
N HIS A 224 2.67 -15.20 8.93
CA HIS A 224 3.57 -14.04 8.91
C HIS A 224 3.89 -13.67 7.45
N ALA A 225 2.88 -13.23 6.70
CA ALA A 225 3.00 -12.79 5.32
C ALA A 225 2.38 -11.40 5.18
N TYR A 226 2.95 -10.56 4.33
CA TYR A 226 2.45 -9.21 4.03
C TYR A 226 2.11 -9.02 2.55
N ARG A 227 2.52 -9.96 1.70
CA ARG A 227 2.28 -9.89 0.25
C ARG A 227 1.63 -11.18 -0.22
N ARG A 228 0.75 -11.07 -1.21
CA ARG A 228 0.10 -12.23 -1.83
C ARG A 228 1.09 -13.23 -2.41
N SER A 229 2.23 -12.76 -2.91
CA SER A 229 3.30 -13.62 -3.44
C SER A 229 4.04 -14.42 -2.37
N GLU A 230 3.95 -14.03 -1.09
CA GLU A 230 4.58 -14.75 0.03
C GLU A 230 3.74 -15.92 0.53
N LEU A 231 2.42 -15.80 0.43
CA LEU A 231 1.49 -16.78 0.98
C LEU A 231 1.73 -18.21 0.46
N PRO A 232 1.94 -18.48 -0.84
CA PRO A 232 2.19 -19.84 -1.30
C PRO A 232 3.42 -20.47 -0.61
N GLN A 233 4.53 -19.72 -0.56
CA GLN A 233 5.76 -20.18 0.05
C GLN A 233 5.63 -20.39 1.58
N ALA A 234 4.89 -19.52 2.26
CA ALA A 234 4.61 -19.68 3.68
C ALA A 234 3.66 -20.85 3.96
N ALA A 235 2.66 -21.04 3.08
CA ALA A 235 1.69 -22.10 3.19
C ALA A 235 2.29 -23.49 2.99
N GLU A 236 3.38 -23.63 2.24
CA GLU A 236 4.12 -24.90 2.12
C GLU A 236 4.56 -25.47 3.47
N ARG A 237 4.84 -24.61 4.47
CA ARG A 237 5.24 -25.05 5.82
C ARG A 237 4.12 -25.73 6.59
N VAL A 238 2.88 -25.32 6.33
CA VAL A 238 1.69 -25.80 7.06
C VAL A 238 0.87 -26.80 6.27
N SER A 239 1.00 -26.82 4.95
CA SER A 239 0.34 -27.77 4.06
C SER A 239 0.80 -29.21 4.34
N GLY A 240 -0.01 -30.18 3.91
CA GLY A 240 0.14 -31.60 4.20
C GLY A 240 -0.81 -32.11 5.30
N GLN A 241 -0.79 -33.42 5.56
CA GLN A 241 -1.68 -34.07 6.55
C GLN A 241 -3.18 -33.77 6.33
N GLY A 242 -3.60 -33.72 5.07
CA GLY A 242 -4.98 -33.39 4.70
C GLY A 242 -5.31 -31.89 4.68
N ILE A 243 -4.30 -31.01 4.79
CA ILE A 243 -4.45 -29.56 4.65
C ILE A 243 -3.82 -29.10 3.33
N ALA A 244 -4.53 -28.24 2.61
CA ALA A 244 -4.07 -27.60 1.39
C ALA A 244 -4.25 -26.08 1.44
N PHE A 245 -3.51 -25.39 0.59
CA PHE A 245 -3.62 -23.96 0.37
C PHE A 245 -3.94 -23.68 -1.10
N SER A 246 -4.78 -22.67 -1.36
CA SER A 246 -5.00 -22.16 -2.71
C SER A 246 -5.08 -20.64 -2.70
N ALA A 247 -4.31 -19.99 -3.58
CA ALA A 247 -4.31 -18.54 -3.70
C ALA A 247 -5.69 -18.02 -4.15
N GLY A 248 -6.15 -16.95 -3.50
CA GLY A 248 -7.51 -16.41 -3.61
C GLY A 248 -8.53 -17.05 -2.66
N ILE A 249 -8.18 -18.19 -2.04
CA ILE A 249 -9.09 -18.99 -1.22
C ILE A 249 -8.62 -19.03 0.23
N GLY A 250 -7.42 -19.56 0.49
CA GLY A 250 -6.88 -19.73 1.85
C GLY A 250 -6.48 -21.17 2.15
N LEU A 251 -6.43 -21.50 3.44
CA LEU A 251 -6.10 -22.83 3.96
C LEU A 251 -7.38 -23.61 4.24
N TYR A 252 -7.43 -24.89 3.85
CA TYR A 252 -8.59 -25.74 4.08
C TYR A 252 -8.19 -27.19 4.28
N LYS A 253 -9.07 -27.95 4.94
CA LYS A 253 -8.98 -29.40 4.94
C LYS A 253 -9.51 -29.98 3.63
N LEU A 254 -8.86 -31.03 3.13
CA LEU A 254 -9.26 -31.72 1.90
C LEU A 254 -10.66 -32.35 2.02
N ASP A 255 -10.97 -32.97 3.15
CA ASP A 255 -12.29 -33.57 3.42
C ASP A 255 -13.40 -32.51 3.47
N TRP A 256 -13.13 -31.35 4.08
CA TRP A 256 -14.05 -30.21 4.09
C TRP A 256 -14.31 -29.70 2.66
N MET A 257 -13.27 -29.58 1.84
CA MET A 257 -13.40 -29.14 0.44
C MET A 257 -14.21 -30.13 -0.40
N GLU A 258 -14.01 -31.43 -0.20
CA GLU A 258 -14.80 -32.47 -0.87
C GLU A 258 -16.28 -32.43 -0.46
N GLN A 259 -16.56 -32.30 0.84
CA GLN A 259 -17.93 -32.16 1.36
C GLN A 259 -18.62 -30.90 0.83
N LEU A 260 -17.87 -29.80 0.77
CA LEU A 260 -18.36 -28.53 0.23
C LEU A 260 -18.71 -28.70 -1.26
N ARG A 261 -17.82 -29.32 -2.04
CA ARG A 261 -18.04 -29.62 -3.47
C ARG A 261 -19.32 -30.40 -3.69
N THR A 262 -19.51 -31.53 -3.00
CA THR A 262 -20.73 -32.35 -3.14
C THR A 262 -21.98 -31.55 -2.81
N SER A 263 -21.92 -30.71 -1.78
CA SER A 263 -23.06 -29.89 -1.36
C SER A 263 -23.35 -28.75 -2.34
N PHE A 264 -22.33 -28.17 -2.97
CA PHE A 264 -22.48 -27.16 -4.02
C PHE A 264 -23.06 -27.72 -5.32
N VAL A 265 -22.62 -28.91 -5.74
CA VAL A 265 -23.18 -29.57 -6.92
C VAL A 265 -24.68 -29.79 -6.74
N LEU A 266 -25.10 -30.31 -5.58
CA LEU A 266 -26.52 -30.47 -5.25
C LEU A 266 -27.27 -29.13 -5.22
N LEU A 267 -26.64 -28.06 -4.73
CA LEU A 267 -27.24 -26.74 -4.73
C LEU A 267 -27.49 -26.23 -6.16
N ILE A 268 -26.48 -26.31 -7.03
CA ILE A 268 -26.56 -25.83 -8.42
C ILE A 268 -27.61 -26.64 -9.20
N GLU A 269 -27.66 -27.96 -9.01
CA GLU A 269 -28.68 -28.82 -9.63
C GLU A 269 -30.11 -28.46 -9.18
N ASN A 270 -30.30 -28.13 -7.90
CA ASN A 270 -31.61 -27.75 -7.36
C ASN A 270 -32.09 -26.37 -7.84
N LEU A 271 -31.17 -25.44 -8.13
CA LEU A 271 -31.52 -24.08 -8.56
C LEU A 271 -31.90 -23.98 -10.04
N ALA A 272 -31.71 -25.04 -10.84
CA ALA A 272 -32.12 -25.15 -12.25
C ALA A 272 -31.72 -23.93 -13.13
N ALA A 273 -30.46 -23.90 -13.58
CA ALA A 273 -29.80 -22.80 -14.32
C ALA A 273 -29.61 -21.51 -13.50
N PRO A 274 -28.90 -21.58 -12.35
CA PRO A 274 -28.70 -20.42 -11.50
C PRO A 274 -27.80 -19.36 -12.13
N SER A 275 -28.12 -18.10 -11.86
CA SER A 275 -27.13 -17.02 -12.02
C SER A 275 -26.03 -17.19 -10.96
N LEU A 276 -24.81 -16.77 -11.30
CA LEU A 276 -23.70 -16.78 -10.35
C LEU A 276 -24.03 -16.00 -9.08
N SER A 277 -24.70 -14.85 -9.20
CA SER A 277 -25.15 -14.04 -8.07
C SER A 277 -26.07 -14.81 -7.11
N ASP A 278 -26.96 -15.66 -7.64
CA ASP A 278 -27.84 -16.49 -6.81
C ASP A 278 -27.05 -17.59 -6.09
N VAL A 279 -26.11 -18.26 -6.77
CA VAL A 279 -25.23 -19.25 -6.15
C VAL A 279 -24.41 -18.61 -5.03
N LEU A 280 -23.83 -17.43 -5.27
CA LEU A 280 -23.03 -16.70 -4.28
C LEU A 280 -23.86 -16.29 -3.06
N ARG A 281 -25.08 -15.80 -3.27
CA ARG A 281 -25.99 -15.43 -2.18
C ARG A 281 -26.38 -16.64 -1.33
N GLU A 282 -26.79 -17.72 -1.98
CA GLU A 282 -27.24 -18.94 -1.31
C GLU A 282 -26.08 -19.64 -0.59
N ALA A 283 -24.88 -19.60 -1.16
CA ALA A 283 -23.68 -20.14 -0.53
C ALA A 283 -23.37 -19.48 0.81
N ARG A 284 -23.44 -18.15 0.87
CA ARG A 284 -23.23 -17.39 2.12
C ARG A 284 -24.31 -17.65 3.15
N ALA A 285 -25.55 -17.84 2.70
CA ALA A 285 -26.67 -18.15 3.59
C ALA A 285 -26.56 -19.56 4.19
N ARG A 286 -26.05 -20.53 3.40
CA ARG A 286 -26.01 -21.94 3.78
C ARG A 286 -24.76 -22.35 4.54
N TRP A 287 -23.60 -21.77 4.22
CA TRP A 287 -22.32 -22.12 4.85
C TRP A 287 -21.76 -20.93 5.61
N SER A 288 -21.78 -21.01 6.94
CA SER A 288 -21.22 -19.98 7.83
C SER A 288 -19.74 -19.69 7.54
N SER A 289 -18.97 -20.71 7.16
CA SER A 289 -17.57 -20.59 6.77
C SER A 289 -17.34 -19.72 5.52
N LEU A 290 -18.37 -19.52 4.69
CA LEU A 290 -18.31 -18.69 3.48
C LEU A 290 -18.99 -17.33 3.65
N ALA A 291 -19.66 -17.07 4.78
CA ALA A 291 -20.48 -15.87 4.98
C ALA A 291 -19.69 -14.57 4.74
N ASP A 292 -18.46 -14.51 5.24
CA ASP A 292 -17.57 -13.34 5.12
C ASP A 292 -16.66 -13.37 3.87
N CYS A 293 -16.80 -14.38 3.01
CA CYS A 293 -16.00 -14.49 1.80
C CYS A 293 -16.51 -13.53 0.71
N GLY A 294 -15.60 -12.85 0.02
CA GLY A 294 -15.91 -12.05 -1.17
C GLY A 294 -16.31 -12.91 -2.36
N ASP A 295 -16.97 -12.31 -3.36
CA ASP A 295 -17.44 -13.02 -4.56
C ASP A 295 -16.29 -13.75 -5.27
N SER A 296 -15.15 -13.09 -5.40
CA SER A 296 -13.93 -13.65 -6.03
C SER A 296 -13.40 -14.90 -5.32
N THR A 297 -13.56 -15.01 -4.01
CA THR A 297 -13.13 -16.18 -3.23
C THR A 297 -14.04 -17.37 -3.52
N ILE A 298 -15.36 -17.17 -3.50
CA ILE A 298 -16.31 -18.25 -3.78
C ILE A 298 -16.22 -18.67 -5.25
N GLU A 299 -16.10 -17.72 -6.18
CA GLU A 299 -15.82 -18.01 -7.59
C GLU A 299 -14.52 -18.81 -7.77
N ALA A 300 -13.44 -18.45 -7.05
CA ALA A 300 -12.20 -19.20 -7.09
C ALA A 300 -12.37 -20.64 -6.58
N ILE A 301 -13.18 -20.85 -5.53
CA ILE A 301 -13.54 -22.20 -5.04
C ILE A 301 -14.27 -22.99 -6.13
N LEU A 302 -15.27 -22.40 -6.80
CA LEU A 302 -15.98 -23.05 -7.91
C LEU A 302 -15.01 -23.45 -9.03
N GLY A 303 -14.05 -22.57 -9.34
CA GLY A 303 -13.02 -22.80 -10.35
C GLY A 303 -12.04 -23.93 -10.03
N LEU A 304 -12.00 -24.44 -8.80
CA LEU A 304 -11.22 -25.63 -8.44
C LEU A 304 -11.89 -26.94 -8.88
N TRP A 305 -13.18 -26.93 -9.18
CA TRP A 305 -13.96 -28.13 -9.46
C TRP A 305 -14.21 -28.30 -10.96
N PRO A 306 -13.63 -29.32 -11.62
CA PRO A 306 -13.79 -29.54 -13.06
C PRO A 306 -15.24 -29.71 -13.51
N GLU A 307 -16.07 -30.26 -12.63
CA GLU A 307 -17.50 -30.51 -12.86
C GLU A 307 -18.34 -29.22 -12.83
N VAL A 308 -17.80 -28.08 -12.38
CA VAL A 308 -18.53 -26.81 -12.33
C VAL A 308 -17.95 -25.83 -13.35
N ARG A 309 -18.80 -25.34 -14.26
CA ARG A 309 -18.42 -24.28 -15.19
C ARG A 309 -19.15 -22.99 -14.86
N VAL A 310 -18.39 -21.91 -14.82
CA VAL A 310 -18.91 -20.55 -14.75
C VAL A 310 -18.83 -19.95 -16.16
N SER A 311 -19.98 -19.70 -16.77
CA SER A 311 -20.10 -19.12 -18.11
C SER A 311 -20.47 -17.65 -18.01
N ARG A 312 -19.74 -16.77 -18.71
CA ARG A 312 -20.01 -15.32 -18.72
C ARG A 312 -20.55 -14.92 -20.10
N SER A 313 -21.82 -14.54 -20.18
CA SER A 313 -22.46 -14.00 -21.39
C SER A 313 -22.15 -12.50 -21.57
N SER A 314 -21.84 -11.81 -20.47
CA SER A 314 -21.50 -10.39 -20.42
C SER A 314 -20.65 -10.09 -19.18
N ILE A 315 -20.20 -8.84 -19.03
CA ILE A 315 -19.55 -8.36 -17.80
C ILE A 315 -20.50 -8.35 -16.59
N PHE A 316 -21.82 -8.31 -16.82
CA PHE A 316 -22.84 -8.28 -15.78
C PHE A 316 -23.57 -9.62 -15.56
N GLU A 317 -23.41 -10.57 -16.48
CA GLU A 317 -24.17 -11.81 -16.48
C GLU A 317 -23.24 -13.02 -16.51
N ALA A 318 -23.39 -13.85 -15.50
CA ALA A 318 -22.69 -15.12 -15.37
C ALA A 318 -23.67 -16.19 -14.87
N THR A 319 -23.58 -17.39 -15.45
CA THR A 319 -24.34 -18.57 -15.06
C THR A 319 -23.40 -19.66 -14.57
N VAL A 320 -23.92 -20.54 -13.71
CA VAL A 320 -23.17 -21.68 -13.17
C VAL A 320 -23.86 -22.97 -13.55
N GLU A 321 -23.12 -23.89 -14.14
CA GLU A 321 -23.62 -25.18 -14.61
C GLU A 321 -22.75 -26.32 -14.09
N VAL A 322 -23.40 -27.45 -13.75
CA VAL A 322 -22.71 -28.70 -13.44
C VAL A 322 -22.60 -29.52 -14.72
N VAL A 323 -21.38 -29.80 -15.15
CA VAL A 323 -21.08 -30.71 -16.26
C VAL A 323 -21.04 -32.12 -15.70
N LYS A 324 -22.06 -32.92 -16.02
CA LYS A 324 -22.02 -34.35 -15.76
C LYS A 324 -21.11 -34.99 -16.80
N ASP A 325 -20.10 -35.74 -16.37
CA ASP A 325 -19.23 -36.50 -17.27
C ASP A 325 -20.08 -37.42 -18.16
N GLY A 326 -20.27 -36.98 -19.40
CA GLY A 326 -20.85 -37.71 -20.49
C GLY A 326 -19.93 -37.53 -21.69
N GLU A 327 -19.17 -38.58 -21.97
CA GLU A 327 -18.22 -38.76 -23.09
C GLU A 327 -16.84 -38.12 -22.92
N GLY A 328 -15.85 -38.99 -22.69
CA GLY A 328 -14.45 -38.65 -22.77
C GLY A 328 -14.07 -38.18 -24.17
N GLN A 329 -13.66 -36.92 -24.27
CA GLN A 329 -12.84 -36.47 -25.39
C GLN A 329 -11.39 -36.86 -25.09
N LEU A 330 -11.01 -38.05 -25.57
CA LEU A 330 -9.63 -38.35 -25.88
C LEU A 330 -9.08 -37.23 -26.77
N TYR A 331 -8.07 -36.52 -26.28
CA TYR A 331 -7.24 -35.67 -27.12
C TYR A 331 -6.54 -36.56 -28.15
N THR A 332 -6.97 -36.48 -29.41
CA THR A 332 -6.22 -36.96 -30.55
C THR A 332 -4.96 -36.10 -30.68
N ILE A 333 -3.82 -36.65 -30.29
CA ILE A 333 -2.51 -36.11 -30.63
C ILE A 333 -2.30 -36.39 -32.12
N ASN A 334 -2.43 -35.36 -32.95
CA ASN A 334 -1.91 -35.39 -34.31
C ASN A 334 -0.37 -35.36 -34.25
N ASN A 335 0.24 -36.54 -34.22
CA ASN A 335 1.61 -36.74 -34.68
C ASN A 335 1.57 -36.88 -36.20
N GLU A 336 1.77 -35.78 -36.93
CA GLU A 336 2.30 -35.87 -38.28
C GLU A 336 3.83 -35.88 -38.19
N GLU A 337 4.39 -37.08 -38.31
CA GLU A 337 5.77 -37.28 -38.75
C GLU A 337 5.93 -36.63 -40.12
N THR A 338 6.81 -35.63 -40.22
CA THR A 338 7.36 -35.23 -41.52
C THR A 338 8.86 -35.46 -41.53
N THR A 339 9.22 -36.42 -42.36
CA THR A 339 10.55 -36.93 -42.67
C THR A 339 11.57 -35.85 -43.06
N VAL A 340 12.78 -36.03 -42.53
CA VAL A 340 13.99 -35.31 -42.89
C VAL A 340 14.43 -35.68 -44.32
N SER A 341 14.59 -34.69 -45.21
CA SER A 341 15.58 -34.76 -46.28
C SER A 341 16.16 -33.37 -46.59
N ALA A 342 17.47 -33.31 -46.72
CA ALA A 342 18.26 -32.19 -47.25
C ALA A 342 18.93 -32.67 -48.56
N PRO A 343 19.69 -31.87 -49.35
CA PRO A 343 20.00 -30.44 -49.27
C PRO A 343 19.96 -29.67 -50.64
N ALA A 344 20.25 -28.36 -50.61
CA ALA A 344 21.26 -27.66 -51.47
C ALA A 344 20.85 -26.34 -52.17
N LYS A 345 21.78 -25.38 -52.04
CA LYS A 345 22.22 -24.28 -52.94
C LYS A 345 21.63 -22.86 -52.84
N LYS A 346 22.60 -21.94 -52.70
CA LYS A 346 22.63 -20.47 -52.65
C LYS A 346 22.05 -19.73 -53.86
N SER A 347 21.39 -18.60 -53.60
CA SER A 347 21.55 -17.26 -54.24
C SER A 347 20.68 -16.28 -53.42
N GLY A 348 21.09 -15.08 -53.00
CA GLY A 348 21.38 -13.89 -53.81
C GLY A 348 20.53 -12.70 -53.33
N ARG A 349 21.00 -12.01 -52.26
CA ARG A 349 20.85 -10.57 -51.90
C ARG A 349 19.68 -9.74 -52.46
N GLU A 350 18.86 -9.12 -51.59
CA GLU A 350 18.57 -7.66 -51.63
C GLU A 350 17.81 -7.12 -50.39
N LYS A 351 18.18 -5.90 -49.98
CA LYS A 351 17.60 -5.09 -48.89
C LYS A 351 16.35 -4.33 -49.38
N ARG A 352 15.30 -4.21 -48.56
CA ARG A 352 14.22 -3.19 -48.69
C ARG A 352 13.51 -3.00 -47.33
N THR A 353 13.82 -1.94 -46.57
CA THR A 353 13.15 -0.62 -46.44
C THR A 353 11.74 -0.64 -45.82
N ILE A 354 11.65 0.00 -44.66
CA ILE A 354 10.49 0.26 -43.79
C ILE A 354 9.61 1.38 -44.37
N PRO A 355 8.27 1.27 -44.41
CA PRO A 355 7.40 2.39 -44.73
C PRO A 355 6.97 3.18 -43.48
N LYS A 356 7.10 4.52 -43.56
CA LYS A 356 6.69 5.52 -42.54
C LYS A 356 5.19 5.80 -42.59
N LYS A 357 4.60 5.96 -41.40
CA LYS A 357 3.21 6.41 -41.13
C LYS A 357 3.03 7.88 -41.55
N ARG A 358 1.87 8.16 -42.18
CA ARG A 358 1.45 9.45 -42.74
C ARG A 358 0.77 10.30 -41.65
N VAL A 359 1.22 11.55 -41.52
CA VAL A 359 0.64 12.60 -40.67
C VAL A 359 -0.48 13.29 -41.45
N VAL A 360 -1.65 13.46 -40.82
CA VAL A 360 -2.76 14.27 -41.34
C VAL A 360 -2.62 15.67 -40.70
N LYS A 361 -2.56 16.71 -41.54
CA LYS A 361 -2.57 18.12 -41.14
C LYS A 361 -4.01 18.64 -41.15
N GLU A 362 -4.37 19.28 -40.05
CA GLU A 362 -5.58 20.05 -39.83
C GLU A 362 -5.47 21.41 -40.56
N ALA A 363 -6.54 21.85 -41.21
CA ALA A 363 -6.61 23.08 -41.96
C ALA A 363 -7.17 24.22 -41.08
N ALA A 364 -6.48 25.36 -41.11
CA ALA A 364 -6.91 26.59 -40.44
C ALA A 364 -8.03 27.28 -41.24
N GLN A 365 -9.04 27.80 -40.53
CA GLN A 365 -9.83 28.93 -41.02
C GLN A 365 -10.29 29.77 -39.84
N GLY A 366 -9.65 30.93 -39.69
CA GLY A 366 -10.09 31.99 -38.79
C GLY A 366 -11.18 32.85 -39.41
N ASP A 367 -11.90 33.50 -38.50
CA ASP A 367 -12.84 34.62 -38.64
C ASP A 367 -14.14 34.40 -39.41
N LEU A 368 -15.26 34.43 -38.69
CA LEU A 368 -16.46 35.19 -39.06
C LEU A 368 -17.35 35.47 -37.81
N TRP A 369 -17.15 36.67 -37.25
CA TRP A 369 -18.14 37.64 -36.69
C TRP A 369 -19.28 37.18 -35.75
N ASN A 370 -19.20 37.57 -34.47
CA ASN A 370 -19.95 38.67 -33.82
C ASN A 370 -20.04 38.49 -32.31
#